data_AF-A0A966YEK7-F1
#
_entry.id   AF-A0A966YEK7-F1
#
_cell.length_a   1.000
_cell.length_b   1.000
_cell.length_c   1.000
_cell.angle_alpha   90.00
_cell.angle_beta   90.00
_cell.angle_gamma   90.00
#
_symmetry.space_group_name_H-M   'P 1'
#
loop_
_entity.id
_entity.type
_entity.pdbx_description
1 polymer ?
#
loop_
_entity_poly.entity_id
_entity_poly.type
_entity_poly.pdbx_seq_one_letter_code
_entity_poly.pdbx_strand_id
1 'polypeptide(L)'
;GAATDDQRRQRAVQRLERASIALELLGGLGEQGWKVEPAFAAARSGLRQAETFPAALRLLAAMPVPDAQRALLDLAVTPELSGAIREGAVIALQQSVTRHGVMLATSHRWEVLSMYNADTVDDDPVGRAITALLTPSPR
;
A
#
# COMPACT_ATOMS: atom_id res chain seq x y z
N GLY A 1 9.92 -13.86 -33.72
CA GLY A 1 11.33 -14.25 -33.88
C GLY A 1 12.12 -13.66 -32.72
N ALA A 2 13.19 -14.28 -32.26
CA ALA A 2 13.86 -13.90 -31.00
C ALA A 2 14.14 -12.39 -30.85
N ALA A 3 14.60 -11.71 -31.93
CA ALA A 3 14.85 -10.26 -31.93
C ALA A 3 13.59 -9.38 -31.73
N THR A 4 12.42 -9.82 -32.20
CA THR A 4 11.15 -9.10 -31.97
C THR A 4 10.58 -9.35 -30.57
N ASP A 5 10.93 -10.47 -29.93
CA ASP A 5 10.54 -10.76 -28.55
C ASP A 5 11.37 -9.96 -27.55
N ASP A 6 12.67 -9.82 -27.79
CA ASP A 6 13.55 -9.01 -26.94
C ASP A 6 13.21 -7.53 -27.01
N GLN A 7 12.88 -7.00 -28.19
CA GLN A 7 12.44 -5.60 -28.31
C GLN A 7 11.09 -5.36 -27.61
N ARG A 8 10.17 -6.33 -27.63
CA ARG A 8 8.91 -6.24 -26.88
C ARG A 8 9.14 -6.24 -25.37
N ARG A 9 10.05 -7.08 -24.88
CA ARG A 9 10.46 -7.13 -23.47
C ARG A 9 11.09 -5.81 -23.02
N GLN A 10 12.05 -5.28 -23.77
CA GLN A 10 12.69 -4.00 -23.45
C GLN A 10 11.68 -2.84 -23.37
N ARG A 11 10.73 -2.76 -24.31
CA ARG A 11 9.67 -1.74 -24.26
C ARG A 11 8.73 -1.93 -23.07
N ALA A 12 8.48 -3.17 -22.64
CA ALA A 12 7.68 -3.44 -21.45
C ALA A 12 8.37 -2.95 -20.17
N VAL A 13 9.67 -3.24 -20.03
CA VAL A 13 10.50 -2.76 -18.90
C VAL A 13 10.49 -1.23 -18.86
N GLN A 14 10.75 -0.56 -19.98
CA GLN A 14 10.73 0.91 -20.04
C GLN A 14 9.35 1.51 -19.66
N ARG A 15 8.26 0.82 -19.98
CA ARG A 15 6.91 1.26 -19.56
C ARG A 15 6.72 1.12 -18.06
N LEU A 16 7.23 0.04 -17.44
CA LEU A 16 7.16 -0.17 -16.00
C LEU A 16 8.02 0.84 -15.24
N GLU A 17 9.23 1.13 -15.73
CA GLU A 17 10.09 2.18 -15.16
C GLU A 17 9.40 3.55 -15.16
N ARG A 18 8.82 3.94 -16.30
CA ARG A 18 8.08 5.21 -16.41
C ARG A 18 6.86 5.24 -15.49
N ALA A 19 6.14 4.13 -15.36
CA ALA A 19 5.02 4.02 -14.44
C ALA A 19 5.49 4.18 -12.98
N SER A 20 6.62 3.57 -12.61
CA SER A 20 7.20 3.68 -11.27
C SER A 20 7.52 5.15 -10.94
N ILE A 21 8.25 5.84 -11.83
CA ILE A 21 8.57 7.27 -11.68
C ILE A 21 7.31 8.12 -11.53
N ALA A 22 6.28 7.88 -12.34
CA ALA A 22 5.02 8.63 -12.25
C ALA A 22 4.32 8.42 -10.90
N LEU A 23 4.29 7.18 -10.39
CA LEU A 23 3.72 6.86 -9.08
C LEU A 23 4.52 7.50 -7.94
N GLU A 24 5.85 7.54 -8.03
CA GLU A 24 6.71 8.21 -7.06
C GLU A 24 6.45 9.71 -7.00
N LEU A 25 6.36 10.36 -8.17
CA LEU A 25 6.04 11.79 -8.26
C LEU A 25 4.68 12.10 -7.64
N LEU A 26 3.66 11.29 -7.96
CA LEU A 26 2.34 11.41 -7.36
C LEU A 26 2.40 11.18 -5.85
N GLY A 27 3.20 10.21 -5.37
CA GLY A 27 3.39 9.95 -3.95
C GLY A 27 3.97 11.18 -3.23
N GLY A 28 5.02 11.78 -3.80
CA GLY A 28 5.61 13.00 -3.26
C GLY A 28 4.64 14.20 -3.26
N LEU A 29 3.82 14.35 -4.31
CA LEU A 29 2.77 15.38 -4.35
C LEU A 29 1.70 15.13 -3.26
N GLY A 30 1.26 13.88 -3.08
CA GLY A 30 0.30 13.52 -2.04
C GLY A 30 0.83 13.81 -0.64
N GLU A 31 2.11 13.54 -0.39
CA GLU A 31 2.77 13.87 0.88
C GLU A 31 2.83 15.37 1.16
N GLN A 32 2.87 16.19 0.10
CA GLN A 32 2.80 17.65 0.16
C GLN A 32 1.36 18.20 0.23
N GLY A 33 0.35 17.33 0.28
CA GLY A 33 -1.05 17.72 0.40
C GLY A 33 -1.77 17.98 -0.93
N TRP A 34 -1.17 17.63 -2.07
CA TRP A 34 -1.88 17.68 -3.35
C TRP A 34 -2.93 16.57 -3.45
N LYS A 35 -3.99 16.86 -4.21
CA LYS A 35 -5.06 15.89 -4.50
C LYS A 35 -4.56 14.82 -5.46
N VAL A 36 -4.37 13.62 -4.95
CA VAL A 36 -3.85 12.46 -5.69
C VAL A 36 -4.82 11.27 -5.70
N GLU A 37 -5.98 11.41 -5.08
CA GLU A 37 -7.05 10.40 -5.03
C GLU A 37 -7.47 9.87 -6.41
N PRO A 38 -7.53 10.70 -7.49
CA PRO A 38 -7.83 10.18 -8.82
C PRO A 38 -6.85 9.11 -9.33
N ALA A 39 -5.63 9.06 -8.78
CA ALA A 39 -4.62 8.07 -9.13
C ALA A 39 -4.78 6.72 -8.42
N PHE A 40 -5.82 6.53 -7.58
CA PHE A 40 -6.01 5.31 -6.79
C PHE A 40 -5.98 4.03 -7.64
N ALA A 41 -6.68 4.02 -8.77
CA ALA A 41 -6.72 2.85 -9.66
C ALA A 41 -5.33 2.50 -10.24
N ALA A 42 -4.51 3.52 -10.53
CA ALA A 42 -3.15 3.33 -11.00
C ALA A 42 -2.24 2.80 -9.88
N ALA A 43 -2.34 3.36 -8.68
CA ALA A 43 -1.60 2.89 -7.51
C ALA A 43 -1.94 1.42 -7.20
N ARG A 44 -3.22 1.07 -7.16
CA ARG A 44 -3.68 -0.31 -6.95
C ARG A 44 -3.18 -1.27 -8.04
N SER A 45 -3.14 -0.83 -9.30
CA SER A 45 -2.58 -1.64 -10.39
C SER A 45 -1.06 -1.82 -10.25
N GLY A 46 -0.36 -0.80 -9.75
CA GLY A 46 1.08 -0.83 -9.51
C GLY A 46 1.52 -1.84 -8.44
N LEU A 47 0.62 -2.27 -7.55
CA LEU A 47 0.89 -3.35 -6.60
C LEU A 47 1.08 -4.73 -7.26
N ARG A 48 0.75 -4.89 -8.55
CA ARG A 48 0.85 -6.18 -9.26
C ARG A 48 2.21 -6.41 -9.93
N GLN A 49 3.06 -5.38 -9.99
CA GLN A 49 4.35 -5.46 -10.68
C GLN A 49 5.46 -5.09 -9.71
N ALA A 50 6.54 -5.88 -9.68
CA ALA A 50 7.63 -5.69 -8.73
C ALA A 50 8.28 -4.29 -8.88
N GLU A 51 8.41 -3.81 -10.12
CA GLU A 51 9.05 -2.55 -10.48
C GLU A 51 8.28 -1.31 -10.01
N THR A 52 6.95 -1.43 -9.88
CA THR A 52 6.07 -0.32 -9.44
C THR A 52 5.59 -0.49 -8.00
N PHE A 53 5.85 -1.63 -7.37
CA PHE A 53 5.31 -1.98 -6.06
C PHE A 53 5.69 -0.97 -4.97
N PRO A 54 6.96 -0.55 -4.79
CA PRO A 54 7.32 0.41 -3.74
C PRO A 54 6.67 1.78 -3.96
N ALA A 55 6.65 2.26 -5.20
CA ALA A 55 6.05 3.54 -5.57
C ALA A 55 4.53 3.53 -5.34
N ALA A 56 3.88 2.41 -5.65
CA ALA A 56 2.46 2.20 -5.40
C ALA A 56 2.13 2.22 -3.90
N LEU A 57 2.92 1.54 -3.06
CA LEU A 57 2.74 1.58 -1.59
C LEU A 57 2.83 3.01 -1.05
N ARG A 58 3.87 3.75 -1.46
CA ARG A 58 4.08 5.14 -1.05
C ARG A 58 2.89 6.03 -1.45
N LEU A 59 2.41 5.90 -2.68
CA LEU A 59 1.26 6.68 -3.16
C LEU A 59 -0.02 6.35 -2.39
N LEU A 60 -0.29 5.06 -2.13
CA LEU A 60 -1.43 4.66 -1.29
C LEU A 60 -1.35 5.22 0.13
N ALA A 61 -0.14 5.25 0.73
CA ALA A 61 0.06 5.83 2.05
C ALA A 61 -0.21 7.34 2.09
N ALA A 62 0.03 8.04 0.98
CA ALA A 62 -0.19 9.47 0.84
C ALA A 62 -1.67 9.84 0.57
N MET A 63 -2.50 8.90 0.14
CA MET A 63 -3.89 9.16 -0.25
C MET A 63 -4.86 9.20 0.94
N PRO A 64 -5.69 10.25 1.10
CA PRO A 64 -6.74 10.32 2.10
C PRO A 64 -8.02 9.61 1.61
N VAL A 65 -7.93 8.32 1.26
CA VAL A 65 -9.09 7.50 0.85
C VAL A 65 -9.18 6.20 1.67
N PRO A 66 -10.39 5.81 2.15
CA PRO A 66 -10.59 4.56 2.88
C PRO A 66 -10.07 3.33 2.14
N ASP A 67 -10.28 3.26 0.83
CA ASP A 67 -9.87 2.12 0.01
C ASP A 67 -8.35 2.00 -0.11
N ALA A 68 -7.59 3.09 0.07
CA ALA A 68 -6.13 3.01 0.11
C ALA A 68 -5.65 2.36 1.41
N GLN A 69 -6.19 2.76 2.57
CA GLN A 69 -5.91 2.09 3.84
C GLN A 69 -6.35 0.62 3.81
N ARG A 70 -7.49 0.32 3.18
CA ARG A 70 -7.93 -1.06 3.01
C ARG A 70 -6.96 -1.88 2.17
N ALA A 71 -6.51 -1.36 1.02
CA ALA A 71 -5.55 -2.05 0.18
C ALA A 71 -4.22 -2.34 0.91
N LEU A 72 -3.75 -1.40 1.74
CA LEU A 72 -2.55 -1.59 2.57
C LEU A 72 -2.78 -2.64 3.66
N LEU A 73 -3.95 -2.62 4.32
CA LEU A 73 -4.32 -3.63 5.31
C LEU A 73 -4.39 -5.03 4.67
N ASP A 74 -5.08 -5.18 3.54
CA ASP A 74 -5.21 -6.47 2.84
C ASP A 74 -3.81 -7.06 2.53
N LEU A 75 -2.87 -6.25 2.06
CA LEU A 75 -1.49 -6.68 1.83
C LEU A 75 -0.76 -7.07 3.11
N ALA A 76 -0.94 -6.32 4.20
CA ALA A 76 -0.28 -6.59 5.48
C ALA A 76 -0.73 -7.92 6.09
N VAL A 77 -1.97 -8.34 5.82
CA VAL A 77 -2.60 -9.49 6.48
C VAL A 77 -2.75 -10.75 5.62
N THR A 78 -2.39 -10.68 4.33
CA THR A 78 -2.41 -11.85 3.45
C THR A 78 -1.22 -12.77 3.77
N PRO A 79 -1.43 -13.96 4.36
CA PRO A 79 -0.35 -14.82 4.84
C PRO A 79 0.51 -15.41 3.71
N GLU A 80 -0.04 -15.52 2.50
CA GLU A 80 0.65 -16.03 1.32
C GLU A 80 1.71 -15.04 0.77
N LEU A 81 1.65 -13.76 1.17
CA LEU A 81 2.61 -12.76 0.77
C LEU A 81 3.90 -12.86 1.59
N SER A 82 5.02 -12.57 0.94
CA SER A 82 6.32 -12.58 1.60
C SER A 82 6.37 -11.59 2.76
N GLY A 83 7.17 -11.91 3.79
CA GLY A 83 7.33 -11.04 4.96
C GLY A 83 7.73 -9.60 4.59
N ALA A 84 8.57 -9.43 3.56
CA ALA A 84 8.96 -8.11 3.07
C ALA A 84 7.81 -7.30 2.47
N ILE A 85 6.89 -7.96 1.73
CA ILE A 85 5.70 -7.31 1.18
C ILE A 85 4.77 -6.90 2.32
N ARG A 86 4.51 -7.80 3.26
CA ARG A 86 3.65 -7.50 4.42
C ARG A 86 4.22 -6.36 5.25
N GLU A 87 5.52 -6.38 5.53
CA GLU A 87 6.23 -5.32 6.27
C GLU A 87 6.10 -3.95 5.60
N GLY A 88 6.35 -3.89 4.28
CA GLY A 88 6.20 -2.65 3.53
C GLY A 88 4.77 -2.11 3.59
N ALA A 89 3.77 -2.99 3.57
CA ALA A 89 2.37 -2.61 3.71
C ALA A 89 2.02 -2.12 5.13
N VAL A 90 2.57 -2.72 6.19
CA VAL A 90 2.42 -2.25 7.58
C VAL A 90 2.98 -0.83 7.72
N ILE A 91 4.20 -0.60 7.25
CA ILE A 91 4.86 0.71 7.32
C ILE A 91 4.03 1.76 6.57
N ALA A 92 3.59 1.44 5.35
CA ALA A 92 2.75 2.32 4.55
C ALA A 92 1.39 2.60 5.23
N LEU A 93 0.77 1.60 5.86
CA LEU A 93 -0.48 1.76 6.61
C LEU A 93 -0.28 2.68 7.83
N GLN A 94 0.78 2.47 8.60
CA GLN A 94 1.14 3.32 9.74
C GLN A 94 1.33 4.78 9.31
N GLN A 95 2.03 5.01 8.20
CA GLN A 95 2.20 6.34 7.62
C GLN A 95 0.86 6.96 7.21
N SER A 96 -0.03 6.18 6.56
CA SER A 96 -1.36 6.63 6.19
C SER A 96 -2.19 7.03 7.41
N VAL A 97 -2.22 6.20 8.45
CA VAL A 97 -2.97 6.48 9.68
C VAL A 97 -2.40 7.70 10.41
N THR A 98 -1.08 7.84 10.46
CA THR A 98 -0.42 9.00 11.07
C THR A 98 -0.78 10.29 10.33
N ARG A 99 -0.85 10.22 9.00
CA ARG A 99 -1.15 11.39 8.15
C ARG A 99 -2.63 11.70 8.06
N HIS A 100 -3.51 10.71 8.06
CA HIS A 100 -4.92 10.92 7.70
C HIS A 100 -5.91 10.45 8.78
N GLY A 101 -5.42 9.86 9.87
CA GLY A 101 -6.24 9.15 10.83
C GLY A 101 -6.75 7.82 10.28
N VAL A 102 -7.60 7.13 11.06
CA VAL A 102 -8.20 5.85 10.66
C VAL A 102 -9.42 6.11 9.77
N MET A 103 -9.27 5.84 8.47
CA MET A 103 -10.29 6.06 7.44
C MET A 103 -11.08 4.81 7.07
N LEU A 104 -10.72 3.64 7.63
CA LEU A 104 -11.44 2.39 7.37
C LEU A 104 -12.94 2.51 7.69
N ALA A 105 -13.78 2.07 6.76
CA ALA A 105 -15.22 1.97 6.93
C ALA A 105 -15.58 1.08 8.13
N THR A 106 -16.74 1.33 8.75
CA THR A 106 -17.20 0.64 9.96
C THR A 106 -17.23 -0.89 9.80
N SER A 107 -17.62 -1.41 8.63
CA SER A 107 -17.59 -2.85 8.33
C SER A 107 -16.17 -3.43 8.44
N HIS A 108 -15.16 -2.72 7.94
CA HIS A 108 -13.77 -3.16 7.97
C HIS A 108 -13.14 -3.06 9.37
N ARG A 109 -13.65 -2.18 10.24
CA ARG A 109 -13.19 -2.09 11.63
C ARG A 109 -13.54 -3.33 12.44
N TRP A 110 -14.68 -3.96 12.17
CA TRP A 110 -15.08 -5.22 12.81
C TRP A 110 -14.17 -6.39 12.41
N GLU A 111 -13.74 -6.44 11.15
CA GLU A 111 -12.77 -7.44 10.69
C GLU A 111 -11.44 -7.27 11.43
N VAL A 112 -10.93 -6.04 11.55
CA VAL A 112 -9.69 -5.74 12.30
C VAL A 112 -9.80 -6.17 13.77
N LEU A 113 -10.92 -5.88 14.44
CA LEU A 113 -11.17 -6.29 15.82
C LEU A 113 -11.27 -7.82 15.97
N SER A 114 -11.86 -8.51 14.98
CA SER A 114 -11.94 -9.97 14.99
C SER A 114 -10.55 -10.62 14.88
N MET A 115 -9.64 -9.99 14.13
CA MET A 115 -8.26 -10.47 13.97
C MET A 115 -7.42 -10.25 15.23
N TYR A 116 -7.64 -9.14 15.94
CA TYR A 116 -6.97 -8.87 17.22
C TYR A 116 -7.31 -9.92 18.28
N ASN A 117 -8.56 -10.37 18.33
CA ASN A 117 -9.03 -11.35 19.31
C ASN A 117 -8.55 -12.79 19.04
N ALA A 118 -7.93 -13.04 17.90
CA ALA A 118 -7.39 -14.33 17.50
C ALA A 118 -5.86 -14.33 17.67
N ASP A 119 -5.37 -14.41 18.91
CA ASP A 119 -3.97 -14.67 19.30
C ASP A 119 -2.90 -14.08 18.36
N THR A 120 -2.92 -12.76 18.14
CA THR A 120 -1.80 -12.09 17.45
C THR A 120 -0.60 -12.01 18.38
N VAL A 121 0.47 -12.75 18.06
CA VAL A 121 1.77 -12.65 18.72
C VAL A 121 2.34 -11.25 18.52
N ASP A 122 2.80 -10.62 19.60
CA ASP A 122 3.14 -9.19 19.76
C ASP A 122 4.23 -8.62 18.81
N ASP A 123 4.74 -9.41 17.85
CA ASP A 123 5.83 -9.02 16.93
C ASP A 123 5.58 -9.41 15.45
N ASP A 124 4.40 -9.94 15.11
CA ASP A 124 4.03 -10.24 13.70
C ASP A 124 3.51 -8.97 12.97
N PRO A 125 3.82 -8.78 11.67
CA PRO A 125 3.30 -7.69 10.84
C PRO A 125 1.79 -7.45 10.97
N VAL A 126 0.99 -8.52 11.16
CA VAL A 126 -0.47 -8.38 11.36
C VAL A 126 -0.78 -7.66 12.68
N GLY A 127 -0.11 -8.05 13.77
CA GLY A 127 -0.24 -7.39 15.06
C GLY A 127 0.10 -5.90 14.98
N ARG A 128 1.19 -5.53 14.31
CA ARG A 128 1.58 -4.12 14.12
C ARG A 128 0.62 -3.32 13.23
N ALA A 129 0.03 -3.94 12.19
CA ALA A 129 -1.02 -3.31 11.39
C ALA A 129 -2.27 -3.01 12.23
N ILE A 130 -2.69 -3.98 13.04
CA ILE A 130 -3.86 -3.86 13.91
C ILE A 130 -3.61 -2.79 14.99
N THR A 131 -2.45 -2.82 15.66
CA THR A 131 -2.06 -1.81 16.65
C THR A 131 -2.09 -0.41 16.05
N ALA A 132 -1.56 -0.22 14.83
CA ALA A 132 -1.61 1.08 14.15
C ALA A 132 -3.04 1.62 13.98
N LEU A 133 -4.02 0.74 13.79
CA LEU A 133 -5.43 1.10 13.62
C LEU A 133 -6.17 1.32 14.95
N LEU A 134 -5.79 0.59 16.01
CA LEU A 134 -6.45 0.68 17.31
C LEU A 134 -5.88 1.80 18.19
N THR A 135 -4.59 2.06 18.10
CA THR A 135 -3.89 3.10 18.87
C THR A 135 -3.21 4.09 17.91
N PRO A 136 -3.98 4.94 17.21
CA PRO A 136 -3.39 5.95 16.35
C PRO A 136 -2.62 6.97 17.20
N SER A 137 -1.34 7.19 16.90
CA SER A 137 -0.53 8.18 17.62
C SER A 137 -1.13 9.59 17.46
N PRO A 138 -1.28 10.36 18.55
CA PRO A 138 -1.74 11.74 18.46
C PRO A 138 -0.67 12.61 17.75
N ARG A 139 -1.15 13.60 17.00
CA ARG A 139 -0.33 14.64 16.36
C ARG A 139 0.15 15.68 17.37
#